data_AF-A0A800CKM4-F1
#
_entry.id   AF-A0A800CKM4-F1
#
_cell.length_a   1.000
_cell.length_b   1.000
_cell.length_c   1.000
_cell.angle_alpha   90.00
_cell.angle_beta   90.00
_cell.angle_gamma   90.00
#
_symmetry.space_group_name_H-M   'P 1'
#
loop_
_entity.id
_entity.type
_entity.pdbx_description
1 polymer ?
#
loop_
_entity_poly.entity_id
_entity_poly.type
_entity_poly.pdbx_seq_one_letter_code
_entity_poly.pdbx_strand_id
1 'polypeptide(L)'
;MIRRMGYRLVLRRLVHERRATPGSEIEIRMKWENVGMAPPYRDYPLAFRLTGGEGKRGFVFVSDISIKGWLPGEIEVTERFKLPEDLKPGRYELALAPVDPFSHEPAIRLAIAGRSEDGWYPISHLEVVER
;
A
#
# COMPACT_ATOMS: atom_id res chain seq x y z
N MET A 1 22.16 -16.06 -17.30
CA MET A 1 21.07 -15.28 -17.92
C MET A 1 19.79 -15.59 -17.16
N ILE A 2 19.28 -14.69 -16.32
CA ILE A 2 18.04 -14.93 -15.56
C ILE A 2 16.85 -14.65 -16.47
N ARG A 3 16.03 -15.66 -16.75
CA ARG A 3 14.76 -15.50 -17.47
C ARG A 3 13.79 -14.74 -16.57
N ARG A 4 13.43 -13.52 -16.96
CA ARG A 4 12.26 -12.83 -16.40
C ARG A 4 11.04 -13.65 -16.86
N MET A 5 10.11 -13.98 -15.97
CA MET A 5 8.83 -14.63 -16.29
C MET A 5 7.72 -13.91 -15.53
N GLY A 6 6.56 -13.76 -16.15
CA GLY A 6 5.40 -13.08 -15.56
C GLY A 6 5.66 -11.60 -15.24
N TYR A 7 4.89 -11.07 -14.30
CA TYR A 7 5.10 -9.73 -13.75
C TYR A 7 6.00 -9.79 -12.52
N ARG A 8 6.70 -8.68 -12.25
CA ARG A 8 7.51 -8.51 -11.03
C ARG A 8 7.45 -7.05 -10.61
N LEU A 9 6.65 -6.74 -9.60
CA LEU A 9 6.35 -5.37 -9.21
C LEU A 9 7.30 -4.87 -8.13
N VAL A 10 7.88 -3.69 -8.36
CA VAL A 10 8.75 -2.99 -7.41
C VAL A 10 8.12 -1.65 -7.09
N LEU A 11 7.89 -1.36 -5.80
CA LEU A 11 7.58 -0.01 -5.35
C LEU A 11 8.88 0.78 -5.30
N ARG A 12 9.06 1.72 -6.22
CA ARG A 12 10.27 2.55 -6.34
C ARG A 12 10.23 3.75 -5.41
N ARG A 13 9.04 4.34 -5.24
CA ARG A 13 8.85 5.52 -4.39
C ARG A 13 7.43 5.57 -3.86
N LEU A 14 7.30 6.01 -2.62
CA LEU A 14 6.03 6.40 -2.03
C LEU A 14 6.21 7.71 -1.26
N VAL A 15 5.28 8.64 -1.44
CA VAL A 15 5.28 9.96 -0.81
C VAL A 15 3.89 10.24 -0.26
N HIS A 16 3.83 10.71 0.97
CA HIS A 16 2.61 11.15 1.63
C HIS A 16 2.95 12.21 2.68
N GLU A 17 1.94 12.93 3.15
CA GLU A 17 2.09 13.86 4.28
C GLU A 17 2.48 13.10 5.55
N ARG A 18 3.50 13.59 6.26
CA ARG A 18 3.98 12.94 7.48
C ARG A 18 3.02 13.05 8.65
N ARG A 19 2.15 14.06 8.62
CA ARG A 19 1.20 14.38 9.67
C ARG A 19 -0.22 14.44 9.12
N ALA A 20 -1.18 13.98 9.90
CA ALA A 20 -2.60 14.08 9.57
C ALA A 20 -3.43 14.25 10.84
N THR A 21 -4.70 14.63 10.67
CA THR A 21 -5.66 14.74 11.77
C THR A 21 -6.78 13.70 11.59
N PRO A 22 -7.45 13.28 12.67
CA PRO A 22 -8.60 12.38 12.54
C PRO A 22 -9.65 12.94 11.59
N GLY A 23 -10.19 12.10 10.70
CA GLY A 23 -11.15 12.53 9.68
C GLY A 23 -10.58 13.23 8.45
N SER A 24 -9.27 13.54 8.41
CA SER A 24 -8.66 14.17 7.23
C SER A 24 -8.49 13.17 6.08
N GLU A 25 -8.42 13.68 4.85
CA GLU A 25 -7.99 12.89 3.70
C GLU A 25 -6.46 12.88 3.60
N ILE A 26 -5.88 11.72 3.29
CA ILE A 26 -4.45 11.58 3.00
C ILE A 26 -4.28 11.19 1.55
N GLU A 27 -3.38 11.87 0.85
CA GLU A 27 -2.93 11.52 -0.48
C GLU A 27 -1.61 10.74 -0.42
N ILE A 28 -1.55 9.61 -1.14
CA ILE A 28 -0.36 8.80 -1.32
C ILE A 28 0.00 8.74 -2.80
N ARG A 29 1.15 9.31 -3.14
CA ARG A 29 1.73 9.24 -4.49
C ARG A 29 2.75 8.12 -4.55
N MET A 30 2.64 7.27 -5.56
CA MET A 30 3.51 6.11 -5.73
C MET A 30 4.11 6.07 -7.13
N LYS A 31 5.38 5.66 -7.18
CA LYS A 31 6.05 5.23 -8.40
C LYS A 31 6.35 3.75 -8.30
N TRP A 32 5.83 2.99 -9.24
CA TRP A 32 5.99 1.56 -9.39
C TRP A 32 6.76 1.24 -10.65
N GLU A 33 7.36 0.05 -10.67
CA GLU A 33 7.93 -0.52 -11.89
C GLU A 33 7.58 -2.00 -11.97
N ASN A 34 7.00 -2.43 -13.09
CA ASN A 34 6.94 -3.84 -13.43
C ASN A 34 8.23 -4.21 -14.17
N VAL A 35 9.19 -4.81 -13.47
CA VAL A 35 10.46 -5.28 -14.05
C VAL A 35 10.34 -6.66 -14.73
N GLY A 36 9.13 -7.21 -14.77
CA GLY A 36 8.79 -8.47 -15.45
C GLY A 36 8.67 -8.33 -16.97
N MET A 37 8.00 -9.31 -17.58
CA MET A 37 7.78 -9.36 -19.03
C MET A 37 6.29 -9.42 -19.43
N ALA A 38 5.39 -9.48 -18.46
CA ALA A 38 3.95 -9.54 -18.66
C ALA A 38 3.23 -8.72 -17.58
N PRO A 39 1.99 -8.28 -17.80
CA PRO A 39 1.17 -7.66 -16.77
C PRO A 39 0.54 -8.69 -15.82
N PRO A 40 0.11 -8.28 -14.61
CA PRO A 40 -0.86 -9.05 -13.83
C PRO A 40 -2.22 -9.11 -14.55
N TYR A 41 -2.83 -10.30 -14.63
CA TYR A 41 -4.11 -10.49 -15.34
C TYR A 41 -5.34 -10.52 -14.42
N ARG A 42 -5.13 -10.81 -13.13
CA ARG A 42 -6.18 -10.84 -12.12
C ARG A 42 -6.24 -9.50 -11.38
N ASP A 43 -7.42 -9.19 -10.89
CA ASP A 43 -7.62 -8.03 -10.03
C ASP A 43 -7.02 -8.28 -8.65
N TYR A 44 -6.05 -7.44 -8.30
CA TYR A 44 -5.50 -7.34 -6.95
C TYR A 44 -5.43 -5.86 -6.60
N PRO A 45 -6.45 -5.32 -5.90
CA PRO A 45 -6.43 -3.94 -5.44
C PRO A 45 -5.24 -3.71 -4.53
N LEU A 46 -4.68 -2.50 -4.60
CA LEU A 46 -3.77 -2.03 -3.56
C LEU A 46 -4.57 -1.82 -2.28
N ALA A 47 -3.98 -2.15 -1.15
CA ALA A 47 -4.52 -1.83 0.15
C ALA A 47 -3.44 -1.21 1.04
N PHE A 48 -3.89 -0.34 1.93
CA PHE A 48 -3.07 0.34 2.92
C PHE A 48 -3.55 -0.07 4.30
N ARG A 49 -2.62 -0.27 5.22
CA ARG A 49 -2.92 -0.58 6.60
C ARG A 49 -2.22 0.41 7.52
N LEU A 50 -2.99 1.00 8.43
CA LEU A 50 -2.47 1.76 9.56
C LEU A 50 -2.54 0.89 10.81
N THR A 51 -1.41 0.63 11.44
CA THR A 51 -1.32 -0.07 12.73
C THR A 51 -0.60 0.79 13.74
N GLY A 52 -1.23 1.07 14.87
CA GLY A 52 -0.67 1.93 15.91
C GLY A 52 -1.72 2.52 16.84
N GLY A 53 -1.29 3.51 17.62
CA GLY A 53 -2.12 4.14 18.65
C GLY A 53 -2.35 3.27 19.90
N GLU A 54 -3.02 3.84 20.90
CA GLU A 54 -3.45 3.09 22.08
C GLU A 54 -4.36 1.93 21.66
N GLY A 55 -3.91 0.69 21.93
CA GLY A 55 -4.66 -0.54 21.63
C GLY A 55 -4.26 -1.30 20.36
N LYS A 56 -3.26 -0.85 19.58
CA LYS A 56 -2.73 -1.55 18.39
C LYS A 56 -3.81 -1.89 17.33
N ARG A 57 -4.86 -1.06 17.21
CA ARG A 57 -5.93 -1.28 16.23
C ARG A 57 -5.38 -1.10 14.81
N GLY A 58 -5.71 -2.04 13.93
CA GLY A 58 -5.42 -1.98 12.50
C GLY A 58 -6.60 -1.38 11.74
N PHE A 59 -6.35 -0.37 10.90
CA PHE A 59 -7.31 0.15 9.94
C PHE A 59 -6.84 -0.20 8.53
N VAL A 60 -7.69 -0.85 7.73
CA VAL A 60 -7.38 -1.24 6.35
C VAL A 60 -8.22 -0.43 5.38
N PHE A 61 -7.56 0.15 4.39
CA PHE A 61 -8.15 0.91 3.30
C PHE A 61 -7.85 0.17 2.00
N VAL A 62 -8.87 -0.36 1.35
CA VAL A 62 -8.75 -0.99 0.03
C VAL A 62 -9.00 0.07 -1.03
N SER A 63 -8.07 0.21 -1.96
CA SER A 63 -8.11 1.17 -3.06
C SER A 63 -8.84 0.57 -4.26
N ASP A 64 -9.45 1.43 -5.07
CA ASP A 64 -9.99 1.06 -6.39
C ASP A 64 -8.88 0.79 -7.43
N ILE A 65 -7.64 1.15 -7.11
CA ILE A 65 -6.45 0.93 -7.96
C ILE A 65 -6.05 -0.54 -7.86
N SER A 66 -6.32 -1.27 -8.94
CA SER A 66 -5.85 -2.64 -9.16
C SER A 66 -4.52 -2.65 -9.91
N ILE A 67 -3.63 -3.61 -9.58
CA ILE A 67 -2.39 -3.84 -10.33
C ILE A 67 -2.64 -4.53 -11.69
N LYS A 68 -3.88 -4.92 -11.97
CA LYS A 68 -4.26 -5.60 -13.21
C LYS A 68 -3.88 -4.74 -14.41
N GLY A 69 -3.25 -5.35 -15.39
CA GLY A 69 -2.86 -4.69 -16.62
C GLY A 69 -1.61 -3.81 -16.52
N TRP A 70 -0.94 -3.73 -15.37
CA TRP A 70 0.32 -2.98 -15.26
C TRP A 70 1.41 -3.60 -16.15
N LEU A 71 1.61 -2.98 -17.33
CA LEU A 71 2.58 -3.41 -18.33
C LEU A 71 4.02 -3.28 -17.79
N PRO A 72 4.99 -4.01 -18.38
CA PRO A 72 6.41 -3.79 -18.10
C PRO A 72 6.80 -2.32 -18.27
N GLY A 73 7.51 -1.77 -17.30
CA GLY A 73 7.89 -0.35 -17.25
C GLY A 73 7.41 0.37 -16.00
N GLU A 74 7.50 1.70 -16.02
CA GLU A 74 7.11 2.56 -14.91
C GLU A 74 5.60 2.81 -14.89
N ILE A 75 5.03 2.87 -13.68
CA ILE A 75 3.63 3.18 -13.44
C ILE A 75 3.56 4.20 -12.30
N GLU A 76 2.87 5.31 -12.51
CA GLU A 76 2.60 6.30 -11.48
C GLU A 76 1.12 6.24 -11.09
N VAL A 77 0.86 6.15 -9.79
CA VAL A 77 -0.51 6.12 -9.25
C VAL A 77 -0.60 7.01 -8.02
N THR A 78 -1.77 7.61 -7.83
CA THR A 78 -2.08 8.44 -6.66
C THR A 78 -3.36 7.92 -6.05
N GLU A 79 -3.33 7.62 -4.75
CA GLU A 79 -4.48 7.16 -3.97
C GLU A 79 -4.86 8.18 -2.91
N ARG A 80 -6.14 8.27 -2.56
CA ARG A 80 -6.64 9.11 -1.47
C ARG A 80 -7.60 8.34 -0.59
N PHE A 81 -7.38 8.38 0.72
CA PHE A 81 -8.33 7.80 1.67
C PHE A 81 -8.60 8.74 2.84
N LYS A 82 -9.86 8.74 3.30
CA LYS A 82 -10.29 9.46 4.50
C LYS A 82 -9.92 8.64 5.73
N LEU A 83 -9.23 9.27 6.67
CA LEU A 83 -8.94 8.67 7.97
C LEU A 83 -10.22 8.57 8.82
N PRO A 84 -10.33 7.55 9.69
CA PRO A 84 -11.40 7.47 10.68
C PRO A 84 -11.43 8.70 11.58
N GLU A 85 -12.63 9.16 11.93
CA GLU A 85 -12.81 10.30 12.84
C GLU A 85 -12.50 9.93 14.30
N ASP A 86 -12.55 8.64 14.64
CA ASP A 86 -12.20 8.08 15.95
C ASP A 86 -10.71 7.72 16.09
N LEU A 87 -9.89 8.02 15.07
CA LEU A 87 -8.45 7.77 15.09
C LEU A 87 -7.80 8.58 16.22
N LYS A 88 -7.04 7.92 17.08
CA LYS A 88 -6.39 8.58 18.21
C LYS A 88 -5.08 9.25 17.76
N PRO A 89 -4.67 10.36 18.39
CA PRO A 89 -3.33 10.90 18.18
C PRO A 89 -2.24 9.86 18.51
N GLY A 90 -1.16 9.87 17.75
CA GLY A 90 -0.03 8.98 17.92
C GLY A 90 0.64 8.57 16.61
N ARG A 91 1.70 7.77 16.73
CA ARG A 91 2.46 7.26 15.59
C ARG A 91 1.86 5.95 15.10
N TYR A 92 1.54 5.91 13.81
CA TYR A 92 1.03 4.73 13.11
C TYR A 92 2.05 4.25 12.09
N GLU A 93 2.26 2.94 12.02
CA GLU A 93 2.95 2.31 10.91
C GLU A 93 2.00 2.26 9.72
N LEU A 94 2.47 2.74 8.57
CA LEU A 94 1.78 2.62 7.29
C LEU A 94 2.39 1.44 6.54
N ALA A 95 1.56 0.45 6.24
CA ALA A 95 1.91 -0.71 5.45
C ALA A 95 1.08 -0.77 4.16
N LEU A 96 1.61 -1.44 3.13
CA LEU A 96 0.94 -1.64 1.84
C LEU A 96 1.01 -3.10 1.41
N ALA A 97 -0.02 -3.59 0.72
CA ALA A 97 -0.01 -4.85 0.00
C ALA A 97 -0.99 -4.82 -1.19
N PRO A 98 -0.70 -5.52 -2.30
CA PRO A 98 -1.76 -5.94 -3.22
C PRO A 98 -2.50 -7.12 -2.62
N VAL A 99 -3.82 -6.99 -2.47
CA VAL A 99 -4.67 -7.95 -1.74
C VAL A 99 -5.61 -8.71 -2.68
N ASP A 100 -6.10 -9.85 -2.23
CA ASP A 100 -7.21 -10.54 -2.90
C ASP A 100 -8.50 -9.71 -2.77
N PRO A 101 -9.29 -9.54 -3.85
CA PRO A 101 -10.44 -8.63 -3.87
C PRO A 101 -11.62 -9.11 -3.01
N PHE A 102 -11.63 -10.35 -2.53
CA PHE A 102 -12.71 -10.89 -1.70
C PHE A 102 -12.34 -10.96 -0.23
N SER A 103 -11.14 -11.49 0.06
CA SER A 103 -10.66 -11.67 1.43
C SER A 103 -9.94 -10.43 1.99
N HIS A 104 -9.46 -9.54 1.12
CA HIS A 104 -8.58 -8.41 1.46
C HIS A 104 -7.27 -8.82 2.15
N GLU A 105 -6.87 -10.08 2.00
CA GLU A 105 -5.59 -10.58 2.49
C GLU A 105 -4.47 -10.35 1.46
N PRO A 106 -3.22 -10.07 1.90
CA PRO A 106 -2.08 -9.91 0.99
C PRO A 106 -1.87 -11.12 0.08
N ALA A 107 -2.11 -10.93 -1.22
CA ALA A 107 -2.06 -12.01 -2.20
C ALA A 107 -0.76 -12.02 -3.04
N ILE A 108 -0.14 -10.85 -3.22
CA ILE A 108 1.01 -10.69 -4.11
C ILE A 108 2.29 -10.34 -3.34
N ARG A 109 3.38 -11.03 -3.67
CA ARG A 109 4.72 -10.70 -3.18
C ARG A 109 5.38 -9.66 -4.09
N LEU A 110 5.59 -8.47 -3.55
CA LEU A 110 6.37 -7.41 -4.20
C LEU A 110 7.87 -7.76 -4.19
N ALA A 111 8.59 -7.24 -5.18
CA ALA A 111 10.03 -7.40 -5.31
C ALA A 111 10.79 -6.32 -4.52
N ILE A 112 10.39 -6.11 -3.26
CA ILE A 112 11.05 -5.23 -2.28
C ILE A 112 11.31 -6.01 -0.98
N ALA A 113 12.22 -5.53 -0.15
CA ALA A 113 12.48 -6.10 1.17
C ALA A 113 11.43 -5.64 2.20
N GLY A 114 11.46 -6.21 3.41
CA GLY A 114 10.65 -5.74 4.53
C GLY A 114 9.23 -6.31 4.60
N ARG A 115 8.92 -7.40 3.87
CA ARG A 115 7.63 -8.08 4.03
C ARG A 115 7.52 -8.70 5.43
N SER A 116 6.46 -8.34 6.16
CA SER A 116 6.08 -8.95 7.43
C SER A 116 5.53 -10.38 7.25
N GLU A 117 5.44 -11.14 8.34
CA GLU A 117 4.95 -12.53 8.32
C GLU A 117 3.52 -12.65 7.79
N ASP A 118 2.67 -11.67 8.13
CA ASP A 118 1.29 -11.52 7.65
C ASP A 118 1.18 -11.04 6.19
N GLY A 119 2.31 -10.77 5.55
CA GLY A 119 2.43 -10.45 4.14
C GLY A 119 2.33 -9.00 3.74
N TRP A 120 2.10 -8.09 4.70
CA TRP A 120 2.13 -6.65 4.50
C TRP A 120 3.56 -6.12 4.41
N TYR A 121 3.75 -4.98 3.75
CA TYR A 121 5.04 -4.28 3.68
C TYR A 121 4.95 -2.97 4.46
N PRO A 122 5.53 -2.86 5.66
CA PRO A 122 5.76 -1.58 6.34
C PRO A 122 6.64 -0.69 5.46
N ILE A 123 6.09 0.44 5.05
CA ILE A 123 6.70 1.33 4.03
C ILE A 123 6.97 2.73 4.57
N SER A 124 6.24 3.17 5.60
CA SER A 124 6.39 4.48 6.19
C SER A 124 5.70 4.56 7.56
N HIS A 125 5.69 5.75 8.16
CA HIS A 125 4.94 6.07 9.35
C HIS A 125 4.13 7.34 9.14
N LEU A 126 2.97 7.40 9.78
CA LEU A 126 2.09 8.56 9.83
C LEU A 126 1.95 9.02 11.28
N GLU A 127 2.16 10.31 11.52
CA GLU A 127 1.89 10.94 12.81
C GLU A 127 0.48 11.53 12.80
N VAL A 128 -0.40 11.00 13.64
CA VAL A 128 -1.73 11.55 13.84
C VAL A 128 -1.66 12.55 14.98
N VAL A 129 -2.04 13.79 14.72
CA VAL A 129 -2.06 14.87 15.71
C VAL A 129 -3.49 15.25 16.05
N GLU A 130 -3.69 15.94 17.16
CA GLU A 130 -4.98 16.53 17.50
C GLU A 130 -5.44 17.49 16.40
N ARG A 131 -6.76 17.61 16.27
CA ARG A 131 -7.40 18.45 15.27
C ARG A 131 -7.24 19.94 15.57
#